data_AF-A0A822DJW0-F1
#
_entry.id   AF-A0A822DJW0-F1
#
_cell.length_a   1.000
_cell.length_b   1.000
_cell.length_c   1.000
_cell.angle_alpha   90.00
_cell.angle_beta   90.00
_cell.angle_gamma   90.00
#
_symmetry.space_group_name_H-M   'P 1'
#
loop_
_entity.id
_entity.type
_entity.pdbx_description
1 polymer ?
#
loop_
_entity_poly.entity_id
_entity_poly.type
_entity_poly.pdbx_seq_one_letter_code
_entity_poly.pdbx_strand_id
1 'polypeptide(L)' 'MLILHVDFRLAPEYSLEQTIEDVINVYKVLLDSDSNIHRRLIGMGDSSGGMLWIYLLQWIISNNKPLLQGIVLHSPGPL' A
#
# COMPACT_ATOMS: atom_id res chain seq x y z
N MET A 1 -14.08 -11.88 -6.62
CA MET A 1 -12.80 -11.20 -6.29
C MET A 1 -13.16 -10.03 -5.38
N LEU A 2 -12.59 -9.96 -4.18
CA LEU A 2 -12.81 -8.86 -3.25
C LEU A 2 -11.83 -7.73 -3.57
N ILE A 3 -12.30 -6.48 -3.60
CA ILE A 3 -11.47 -5.29 -3.79
C ILE A 3 -11.59 -4.44 -2.53
N LEU A 4 -10.44 -4.11 -1.94
CA LEU A 4 -10.34 -3.12 -0.87
C LEU A 4 -9.80 -1.83 -1.50
N HIS A 5 -10.65 -0.81 -1.60
CA HIS A 5 -10.24 0.53 -1.96
C HIS A 5 -9.89 1.32 -0.69
N VAL A 6 -8.70 1.93 -0.65
CA VAL A 6 -8.24 2.69 0.51
C VAL A 6 -8.50 4.16 0.26
N ASP A 7 -9.32 4.76 1.11
CA ASP A 7 -9.54 6.21 1.14
C ASP A 7 -8.55 6.83 2.13
N PHE A 8 -7.32 7.04 1.66
CA PHE A 8 -6.22 7.58 2.46
C PHE A 8 -6.33 9.10 2.58
N ARG A 9 -5.69 9.66 3.60
CA ARG A 9 -5.60 11.12 3.79
C ARG A 9 -4.95 11.78 2.56
N LEU A 10 -5.48 12.94 2.16
CA LEU A 10 -5.04 13.69 0.97
C LEU A 10 -4.50 15.07 1.33
N ALA A 11 -3.64 15.59 0.45
CA ALA A 11 -3.21 16.97 0.46
C ALA A 11 -4.32 17.91 -0.04
N PRO A 12 -4.33 19.19 0.38
CA PRO A 12 -3.35 19.85 1.26
C PRO A 12 -3.56 19.66 2.76
N GLU A 13 -4.68 19.05 3.19
CA GLU A 13 -5.06 18.94 4.60
C GLU A 13 -4.09 18.07 5.40
N TYR A 14 -3.49 17.08 4.75
CA TYR A 14 -2.56 16.13 5.35
C TYR A 14 -1.26 16.03 4.57
N SER A 15 -0.17 15.74 5.29
CA SER A 15 1.15 15.61 4.69
C SER A 15 1.32 14.29 3.93
N LEU A 16 2.37 14.22 3.12
CA LEU A 16 2.75 12.99 2.42
C LEU A 16 3.02 11.83 3.40
N GLU A 17 3.68 12.11 4.53
CA GLU A 17 4.01 11.11 5.54
C GLU A 17 2.74 10.48 6.13
N GLN A 18 1.70 11.30 6.34
CA GLN A 18 0.40 10.84 6.83
C GLN A 18 -0.31 9.93 5.81
N THR A 19 -0.20 10.25 4.52
CA THR A 19 -0.74 9.40 3.45
C THR A 19 -0.04 8.03 3.41
N ILE A 20 1.29 8.02 3.51
CA ILE A 20 2.10 6.79 3.53
C ILE A 20 1.78 5.95 4.77
N GLU A 21 1.59 6.61 5.93
CA GLU A 21 1.20 5.96 7.18
C GLU A 21 -0.12 5.19 7.03
N ASP A 22 -1.12 5.77 6.36
CA ASP A 22 -2.42 5.11 6.15
C ASP A 22 -2.28 3.81 5.36
N VAL A 23 -1.52 3.85 4.26
CA VAL A 23 -1.29 2.68 3.41
C VAL A 23 -0.52 1.59 4.17
N ILE A 24 0.47 1.96 5.00
CA ILE A 24 1.19 1.04 5.88
C ILE A 24 0.23 0.42 6.92
N ASN A 25 -0.63 1.22 7.53
CA ASN A 25 -1.55 0.76 8.56
C ASN A 25 -2.60 -0.21 8.00
N VAL A 26 -3.12 0.05 6.79
CA VAL A 26 -3.99 -0.92 6.10
C VAL A 26 -3.26 -2.25 5.90
N TYR A 27 -2.01 -2.22 5.43
CA TYR A 27 -1.24 -3.45 5.24
C TYR A 27 -1.03 -4.23 6.55
N LYS A 28 -0.72 -3.53 7.66
CA LYS A 28 -0.60 -4.15 8.98
C LYS A 28 -1.91 -4.79 9.44
N VAL A 29 -3.03 -4.07 9.34
CA VAL A 29 -4.35 -4.60 9.73
C VAL A 29 -4.70 -5.85 8.92
N LEU A 30 -4.39 -5.88 7.63
CA LEU A 30 -4.58 -7.08 6.81
C LEU A 30 -3.74 -8.26 7.34
N LEU A 31 -2.45 -8.06 7.61
CA LEU A 31 -1.60 -9.10 8.18
C LEU A 31 -2.04 -9.57 9.57
N ASP A 32 -2.52 -8.66 10.41
CA ASP A 32 -3.02 -8.97 11.75
C ASP A 32 -4.32 -9.80 11.67
N SER A 33 -5.13 -9.59 10.62
CA SER A 33 -6.36 -10.38 10.39
C SER A 33 -6.08 -11.82 9.92
N ASP A 34 -5.02 -12.02 9.14
CA ASP A 34 -4.52 -13.32 8.71
C ASP A 34 -3.04 -13.19 8.29
N SER A 35 -2.16 -13.84 9.04
CA SER A 35 -0.71 -13.77 8.81
C SER A 35 -0.28 -14.31 7.45
N ASN A 36 -1.08 -15.15 6.79
CA ASN A 36 -0.82 -15.70 5.46
C ASN A 36 -1.51 -14.94 4.32
N ILE A 37 -2.27 -13.88 4.63
CA ILE A 37 -3.05 -13.15 3.62
C ILE A 37 -2.16 -12.60 2.50
N HIS A 38 -0.93 -12.20 2.81
CA HIS A 38 0.06 -11.68 1.87
C HIS A 38 0.25 -12.56 0.63
N ARG A 39 0.11 -13.89 0.76
CA ARG A 39 0.22 -14.86 -0.34
C ARG A 39 -0.95 -14.80 -1.34
N ARG A 40 -2.00 -14.05 -1.01
CA ARG A 40 -3.25 -13.91 -1.78
C ARG A 40 -3.59 -12.45 -2.06
N LEU A 41 -2.73 -11.51 -1.65
CA LEU A 41 -2.90 -10.08 -1.90
C LEU A 41 -2.15 -9.68 -3.17
N ILE A 42 -2.84 -8.96 -4.04
CA ILE A 42 -2.26 -8.27 -5.17
C ILE A 42 -2.48 -6.77 -4.94
N GLY A 43 -1.40 -5.99 -4.95
CA GLY A 43 -1.49 -4.54 -4.90
C GLY A 43 -1.82 -3.96 -6.28
N MET A 44 -2.62 -2.90 -6.34
CA MET A 44 -2.92 -2.22 -7.60
C MET A 44 -3.05 -0.71 -7.38
N GLY A 45 -2.44 0.09 -8.25
CA GLY A 45 -2.55 1.53 -8.20
C GLY A 45 -2.14 2.19 -9.52
N ASP A 46 -2.70 3.37 -9.77
CA ASP A 46 -2.44 4.20 -10.93
C ASP A 46 -1.84 5.56 -10.53
N SER A 47 -1.06 6.19 -11.41
CA SER A 47 -0.53 7.54 -11.17
C SER A 47 0.17 7.67 -9.81
N SER A 48 -0.21 8.65 -8.98
CA SER A 48 0.26 8.83 -7.61
C SER A 48 -0.05 7.64 -6.68
N GLY A 49 -1.18 6.95 -6.89
CA GLY A 49 -1.51 5.70 -6.21
C GLY A 49 -0.52 4.56 -6.53
N GLY A 50 0.01 4.54 -7.75
CA GLY A 50 1.08 3.62 -8.12
C GLY A 50 2.38 3.88 -7.36
N MET A 51 2.70 5.15 -7.09
CA MET A 51 3.87 5.53 -6.29
C MET A 51 3.68 5.22 -4.80
N LEU A 52 2.47 5.34 -4.25
CA LEU A 52 2.19 4.89 -2.88
C LEU A 52 2.50 3.39 -2.69
N TRP A 53 2.26 2.55 -3.69
CA TRP A 53 2.69 1.15 -3.64
C TRP A 53 4.21 0.99 -3.59
N ILE A 54 4.96 1.83 -4.30
CA ILE A 54 6.43 1.83 -4.23
C ILE A 54 6.92 2.19 -2.82
N TYR A 55 6.35 3.24 -2.20
CA TYR A 55 6.68 3.61 -0.82
C TYR A 55 6.31 2.50 0.17
N LEU A 56 5.15 1.86 0.02
CA LEU A 56 4.77 0.73 0.86
C LEU A 56 5.75 -0.44 0.71
N LEU A 57 6.16 -0.78 -0.52
CA LEU A 57 7.10 -1.88 -0.76
C LEU A 57 8.48 -1.61 -0.16
N GLN A 58 8.98 -0.38 -0.29
CA GLN A 58 10.21 0.04 0.38
C GLN A 58 10.08 -0.15 1.89
N TRP A 59 8.98 0.30 2.50
CA TRP A 59 8.73 0.10 3.91
C TRP A 59 8.65 -1.39 4.30
N ILE A 60 7.95 -2.22 3.52
CA ILE A 60 7.83 -3.67 3.74
C ILE A 60 9.22 -4.31 3.77
N ILE A 61 10.05 -4.01 2.77
CA ILE A 61 11.41 -4.55 2.64
C ILE A 61 12.28 -4.07 3.81
N SER A 62 12.32 -2.76 4.08
CA SER A 62 13.13 -2.18 5.15
C SER A 62 12.74 -2.67 6.55
N ASN A 63 11.51 -3.14 6.74
CA ASN A 63 11.00 -3.62 8.02
C ASN A 63 10.87 -5.15 8.08
N ASN A 64 11.45 -5.89 7.12
CA ASN A 64 11.39 -7.35 7.04
C ASN A 64 9.95 -7.90 7.17
N LYS A 65 8.97 -7.22 6.57
CA LYS A 65 7.59 -7.70 6.51
C LYS A 65 7.40 -8.64 5.32
N PRO A 66 6.41 -9.55 5.35
CA PRO A 66 6.10 -10.40 4.21
C PRO A 66 5.83 -9.55 2.96
N LEU A 67 6.24 -10.02 1.79
CA LEU A 67 5.88 -9.39 0.51
C LEU A 67 4.49 -9.86 0.06
N LEU A 68 3.79 -9.02 -0.68
CA LEU A 68 2.54 -9.39 -1.34
C LEU A 68 2.81 -10.36 -2.50
N GLN A 69 1.77 -11.03 -2.99
CA GLN A 69 1.89 -11.97 -4.11
C GLN A 69 2.30 -11.28 -5.42
N GLY A 70 1.95 -10.01 -5.57
CA GLY A 70 2.35 -9.18 -6.71
C GLY A 70 1.78 -7.77 -6.62
N ILE A 71 2.20 -6.92 -7.55
CA ILE A 71 1.65 -5.57 -7.74
C ILE A 71 1.38 -5.33 -9.23
N VAL A 72 0.36 -4.53 -9.52
CA VAL A 72 0.04 -4.04 -10.87
C VAL A 72 0.01 -2.52 -10.81
N LEU A 73 0.95 -1.87 -11.48
CA LEU A 73 1.07 -0.40 -11.46
C LEU A 73 0.74 0.17 -12.83
N HIS A 74 -0.21 1.10 -12.87
CA HIS A 74 -0.63 1.73 -14.11
C HIS A 74 -0.11 3.18 -14.18
N SER A 75 0.92 3.41 -15.00
CA SER A 75 1.54 4.73 -15.18
C SER A 75 1.89 5.41 -13.84
N PRO A 76 2.73 4.80 -12.98
CA PRO A 76 3.07 5.38 -11.68
C PRO A 76 3.74 6.75 -11.86
N GLY A 77 3.30 7.73 -11.08
CA GLY A 77 3.74 9.13 -11.15
C GLY A 77 4.15 9.67 -9.79
N PRO A 78 4.84 10.82 -9.72
CA PRO A 78 5.22 11.43 -8.45
C PRO A 78 3.99 11.75 -7.58
N LEU A 79 4.20 11.76 -6.26
CA LEU A 79 3.24 12.23 -5.27
C LEU A 79 3.33 13.75 -5.09
#